data_AF-A0A5B9PF88-F1
#
_entry.id   AF-A0A5B9PF88-F1
#
_cell.length_a   1.000
_cell.length_b   1.000
_cell.length_c   1.000
_cell.angle_alpha   90.00
_cell.angle_beta   90.00
_cell.angle_gamma   90.00
#
_symmetry.space_group_name_H-M   'P 1'
#
loop_
_entity.id
_entity.type
_entity.pdbx_description
1 polymer ?
#
loop_
_entity_poly.entity_id
_entity_poly.type
_entity_poly.pdbx_seq_one_letter_code
_entity_poly.pdbx_strand_id
1 'polypeptide(L)'
;MKKLITCSIAVSLIVGLAPLAQAQDKANQIERSIEKLDDGLDALIDVNAPIEVISTGHQWSEGPVWIKDGNFLIWSDVPRNKISKWDPETGETTVFMDPSGYDGPKTKWREPGSNGLLLGNDGLLHACDHGNRRVYRVEKDGTKTTIADRFEGKRFNSPNDLIIHSNGDIYFTDPPYGLKDEASREIEWHGVYRIKPDGSVTLLTKEMTRPNGIGLSPDEKTLYVAQSDKEAPVFQSWPIKDDGTLGDGKVLYDTSQWVKKGDPGMPDGMAVDTQGNIWGTGPGGVLIISPEGKLLGRILMGKPTANCAFGDDGSTLYMTSSGFICKVQTKVKGLPFKD
;
A
#
# COMPACT_ATOMS: atom_id res chain seq x y z
N MET A 1 46.40 -20.98 -53.44
CA MET A 1 46.33 -21.11 -51.97
C MET A 1 46.49 -19.73 -51.33
N LYS A 2 45.40 -19.04 -51.01
CA LYS A 2 45.40 -17.81 -50.21
C LYS A 2 44.34 -17.96 -49.12
N LYS A 3 44.77 -17.77 -47.87
CA LYS A 3 43.99 -17.92 -46.64
C LYS A 3 42.87 -16.86 -46.59
N LEU A 4 41.64 -17.30 -46.32
CA LEU A 4 40.54 -16.41 -45.96
C LEU A 4 40.58 -16.20 -44.44
N ILE A 5 40.75 -14.95 -44.02
CA ILE A 5 40.66 -14.52 -42.63
C ILE A 5 39.19 -14.24 -42.35
N THR A 6 38.57 -15.04 -41.47
CA THR A 6 37.23 -14.78 -40.94
C THR A 6 37.34 -13.79 -39.78
N CYS A 7 36.86 -12.56 -39.99
CA CYS A 7 36.55 -11.61 -38.92
C CYS A 7 35.21 -12.00 -38.30
N SER A 8 35.22 -12.44 -37.04
CA SER A 8 34.02 -12.56 -36.22
C SER A 8 33.65 -11.17 -35.68
N ILE A 9 32.59 -10.58 -36.21
CA ILE A 9 31.95 -9.40 -35.62
C ILE A 9 31.07 -9.91 -34.47
N ALA A 10 31.49 -9.65 -33.24
CA ALA A 10 30.64 -9.80 -32.07
C ALA A 10 29.59 -8.67 -32.10
N VAL A 11 28.37 -8.99 -32.52
CA VAL A 11 27.22 -8.10 -32.36
C VAL A 11 26.81 -8.17 -30.89
N SER A 12 27.25 -7.18 -30.10
CA SER A 12 26.68 -6.96 -28.77
C SER A 12 25.26 -6.45 -28.95
N LEU A 13 24.28 -7.28 -28.61
CA LEU A 13 22.86 -6.91 -28.58
C LEU A 13 22.66 -5.92 -27.42
N ILE A 14 22.71 -4.62 -27.69
CA ILE A 14 22.19 -3.58 -26.78
C ILE A 14 20.67 -3.58 -26.97
N VAL A 15 19.98 -4.50 -26.32
CA VAL A 15 18.52 -4.53 -26.28
C VAL A 15 18.09 -4.60 -24.83
N GLY A 16 17.77 -3.45 -24.24
CA GLY A 16 17.19 -3.40 -22.88
C GLY A 16 17.16 -2.04 -22.18
N LEU A 17 18.12 -1.14 -22.44
CA LEU A 17 18.28 0.07 -21.62
C LEU A 17 17.42 1.28 -22.03
N ALA A 18 17.04 1.40 -23.31
CA ALA A 18 16.33 2.58 -23.81
C ALA A 18 14.93 2.82 -23.20
N PRO A 19 14.04 1.80 -23.03
CA PRO A 19 12.71 2.05 -22.49
C PRO A 19 12.69 2.38 -20.98
N LEU A 20 13.62 1.84 -20.20
CA LEU A 20 13.76 2.15 -18.77
C LEU A 20 14.28 3.57 -18.54
N ALA A 21 15.30 3.99 -19.29
CA ALA A 21 15.81 5.36 -19.23
C ALA A 21 14.72 6.39 -19.57
N GLN A 22 13.92 6.13 -20.61
CA GLN A 22 12.79 6.99 -20.98
C GLN A 22 11.69 7.04 -19.92
N ALA A 23 11.43 5.94 -19.21
CA ALA A 23 10.46 5.91 -18.12
C ALA A 23 10.95 6.74 -16.92
N GLN A 24 12.23 6.66 -16.59
CA GLN A 24 12.88 7.47 -15.56
C GLN A 24 12.85 8.96 -15.91
N ASP A 25 13.19 9.33 -17.15
CA ASP A 25 13.16 10.72 -17.60
C ASP A 25 11.75 11.33 -17.49
N LYS A 26 10.71 10.57 -17.88
CA LYS A 26 9.31 11.00 -17.70
C LYS A 26 8.92 11.12 -16.23
N ALA A 27 9.39 10.21 -15.38
CA ALA A 27 9.11 10.24 -13.95
C ALA A 27 9.71 11.48 -13.28
N ASN A 28 10.94 11.84 -13.68
CA ASN A 28 11.68 12.99 -13.18
C ASN A 28 11.09 14.34 -13.63
N GLN A 29 10.30 14.38 -14.71
CA GLN A 29 9.61 15.59 -15.18
C GLN A 29 8.30 15.88 -14.44
N ILE A 30 7.77 14.92 -13.66
CA ILE A 30 6.57 15.14 -12.86
C ILE A 30 6.95 16.01 -11.65
N GLU A 31 6.33 17.18 -11.55
CA GLU A 31 6.53 18.07 -10.41
C GLU A 31 6.00 17.43 -9.12
N ARG A 32 6.82 17.48 -8.07
CA ARG A 32 6.50 16.99 -6.73
C ARG A 32 6.96 18.02 -5.72
N SER A 33 6.17 18.22 -4.67
CA SER A 33 6.45 19.25 -3.66
C SER A 33 5.77 18.89 -2.34
N ILE A 34 6.21 19.54 -1.27
CA ILE A 34 5.58 19.43 0.04
C ILE A 34 4.86 20.74 0.32
N GLU A 35 3.53 20.67 0.43
CA GLU A 35 2.67 21.79 0.74
C GLU A 35 2.44 21.86 2.25
N LYS A 36 2.91 22.95 2.86
CA LYS A 36 2.64 23.26 4.27
C LYS A 36 1.29 23.94 4.43
N LEU A 37 0.46 23.39 5.30
CA LEU A 37 -0.88 23.93 5.63
C LEU A 37 -0.99 24.34 7.11
N ASP A 38 -0.09 23.83 7.96
CA ASP A 38 0.00 24.16 9.37
C ASP A 38 1.44 24.14 9.88
N ASP A 39 1.74 24.91 10.93
CA ASP A 39 3.07 24.96 11.56
C ASP A 39 3.48 23.64 12.22
N GLY A 40 2.51 22.80 12.63
CA GLY A 40 2.80 21.46 13.15
C GLY A 40 3.58 20.56 12.17
N LEU A 41 3.50 20.84 10.86
CA LEU A 41 4.22 20.07 9.84
C LEU A 41 5.74 20.14 10.00
N ASP A 42 6.27 21.27 10.50
CA ASP A 42 7.71 21.51 10.59
C ASP A 42 8.41 20.49 11.51
N ALA A 43 7.67 19.92 12.46
CA ALA A 43 8.16 18.87 13.35
C ALA A 43 8.22 17.48 12.67
N LEU A 44 7.51 17.30 11.56
CA LEU A 44 7.30 16.00 10.92
C LEU A 44 8.15 15.81 9.67
N ILE A 45 8.36 16.86 8.89
CA ILE A 45 9.10 16.81 7.63
C ILE A 45 9.72 18.18 7.30
N ASP A 46 10.81 18.20 6.54
CA ASP A 46 11.30 19.43 5.91
C ASP A 46 10.54 19.67 4.62
N VAL A 47 9.92 20.84 4.45
CA VAL A 47 9.16 21.20 3.24
C VAL A 47 10.03 21.25 1.97
N ASN A 48 11.36 21.31 2.13
CA ASN A 48 12.32 21.26 1.03
C ASN A 48 12.98 19.87 0.88
N ALA A 49 12.53 18.86 1.64
CA ALA A 49 13.07 17.50 1.53
C ALA A 49 12.88 16.99 0.09
N PRO A 50 13.94 16.43 -0.54
CA PRO A 50 13.84 15.92 -1.90
C PRO A 50 12.94 14.68 -1.93
N ILE A 51 12.03 14.64 -2.89
CA ILE A 51 11.21 13.46 -3.18
C ILE A 51 11.88 12.70 -4.33
N GLU A 52 12.49 11.57 -4.00
CA GLU A 52 13.31 10.78 -4.93
C GLU A 52 12.48 9.68 -5.59
N VAL A 53 12.62 9.48 -6.91
CA VAL A 53 12.04 8.34 -7.63
C VAL A 53 13.06 7.20 -7.65
N ILE A 54 12.76 6.09 -6.98
CA ILE A 54 13.68 4.95 -6.82
C ILE A 54 13.39 3.78 -7.76
N SER A 55 12.18 3.70 -8.30
CA SER A 55 11.78 2.64 -9.24
C SER A 55 10.65 3.11 -10.16
N THR A 56 10.65 2.65 -11.41
CA THR A 56 9.68 3.03 -12.44
C THR A 56 9.24 1.83 -13.26
N GLY A 57 8.21 2.03 -14.09
CA GLY A 57 7.76 1.01 -15.05
C GLY A 57 6.73 0.04 -14.48
N HIS A 58 6.14 0.33 -13.33
CA HIS A 58 5.06 -0.45 -12.70
C HIS A 58 3.72 -0.18 -13.36
N GLN A 59 2.76 -1.11 -13.25
CA GLN A 59 1.41 -0.88 -13.76
C GLN A 59 0.52 -0.21 -12.71
N TRP A 60 0.45 -0.79 -11.51
CA TRP A 60 -0.18 -0.17 -10.34
C TRP A 60 0.49 -0.71 -9.07
N SER A 61 1.32 0.12 -8.44
CA SER A 61 2.09 -0.24 -7.26
C SER A 61 1.28 -0.04 -5.99
N GLU A 62 1.34 -0.99 -5.06
CA GLU A 62 0.53 -1.06 -3.84
C GLU A 62 1.27 -1.67 -2.67
N GLY A 63 0.75 -1.47 -1.45
CA GLY A 63 1.20 -2.16 -0.23
C GLY A 63 2.73 -2.21 -0.03
N PRO A 64 3.44 -1.07 0.04
CA PRO A 64 4.87 -1.07 0.30
C PRO A 64 5.18 -1.56 1.72
N VAL A 65 6.20 -2.40 1.88
CA VAL A 65 6.69 -2.88 3.19
C VAL A 65 8.20 -2.89 3.19
N TRP A 66 8.80 -2.34 4.25
CA TRP A 66 10.23 -2.45 4.49
C TRP A 66 10.57 -3.76 5.22
N ILE A 67 11.47 -4.56 4.67
CA ILE A 67 11.98 -5.78 5.28
C ILE A 67 13.31 -5.46 5.97
N LYS A 68 13.23 -5.15 7.28
CA LYS A 68 14.36 -4.69 8.09
C LYS A 68 15.54 -5.64 8.09
N ASP A 69 15.30 -6.94 8.32
CA ASP A 69 16.36 -7.96 8.39
C ASP A 69 17.05 -8.19 7.04
N GLY A 70 16.38 -7.83 5.94
CA GLY A 70 16.90 -7.95 4.59
C GLY A 70 17.46 -6.65 4.01
N ASN A 71 17.20 -5.50 4.65
CA ASN A 71 17.53 -4.17 4.15
C ASN A 71 16.95 -3.89 2.75
N PHE A 72 15.67 -4.20 2.50
CA PHE A 72 15.03 -3.93 1.21
C PHE A 72 13.55 -3.57 1.34
N LEU A 73 13.04 -2.86 0.34
CA LEU A 73 11.62 -2.55 0.19
C LEU A 73 10.95 -3.59 -0.71
N ILE A 74 9.74 -4.02 -0.37
CA ILE A 74 8.85 -4.75 -1.27
C ILE A 74 7.54 -4.01 -1.49
N TRP A 75 6.87 -4.28 -2.60
CA TRP A 75 5.51 -3.78 -2.90
C TRP A 75 4.83 -4.69 -3.92
N SER A 76 3.51 -4.67 -3.96
CA SER A 76 2.71 -5.37 -4.97
C SER A 76 2.61 -4.55 -6.26
N ASP A 77 2.81 -5.17 -7.44
CA ASP A 77 2.30 -4.67 -8.73
C ASP A 77 1.04 -5.47 -9.06
N VAL A 78 -0.11 -4.99 -8.56
CA VAL A 78 -1.37 -5.76 -8.48
C VAL A 78 -1.82 -6.29 -9.85
N PRO A 79 -1.82 -5.49 -10.92
CA PRO A 79 -2.22 -5.96 -12.26
C PRO A 79 -1.27 -7.01 -12.84
N ARG A 80 0.01 -6.97 -12.45
CA ARG A 80 1.02 -7.89 -12.96
C ARG A 80 1.14 -9.18 -12.16
N ASN A 81 0.43 -9.29 -11.04
CA ASN A 81 0.45 -10.46 -10.17
C ASN A 81 1.83 -10.76 -9.59
N LYS A 82 2.56 -9.72 -9.17
CA LYS A 82 3.91 -9.85 -8.62
C LYS A 82 4.09 -9.00 -7.37
N ILE A 83 4.99 -9.45 -6.50
CA ILE A 83 5.64 -8.58 -5.51
C ILE A 83 7.03 -8.27 -6.04
N SER A 84 7.35 -6.99 -6.11
CA SER A 84 8.67 -6.49 -6.49
C SER A 84 9.51 -6.23 -5.24
N LYS A 85 10.83 -6.23 -5.40
CA LYS A 85 11.82 -5.90 -4.37
C LYS A 85 12.74 -4.81 -4.90
N TRP A 86 12.99 -3.77 -4.11
CA TRP A 86 14.03 -2.77 -4.37
C TRP A 86 15.13 -2.87 -3.32
N ASP A 87 16.35 -2.99 -3.80
CA ASP A 87 17.55 -3.06 -2.99
C ASP A 87 18.24 -1.68 -2.95
N PRO A 88 18.37 -1.04 -1.78
CA PRO A 88 18.98 0.27 -1.65
C PRO A 88 20.49 0.29 -1.93
N GLU A 89 21.19 -0.83 -1.76
CA GLU A 89 22.65 -0.90 -1.94
C GLU A 89 23.02 -0.91 -3.42
N THR A 90 22.23 -1.62 -4.22
CA THR A 90 22.45 -1.74 -5.67
C THR A 90 21.60 -0.76 -6.48
N GLY A 91 20.49 -0.28 -5.91
CA GLY A 91 19.47 0.51 -6.61
C GLY A 91 18.59 -0.33 -7.54
N GLU A 92 18.73 -1.66 -7.54
CA GLU A 92 18.03 -2.53 -8.48
C GLU A 92 16.62 -2.91 -8.01
N THR A 93 15.70 -3.03 -8.97
CA THR A 93 14.38 -3.62 -8.75
C THR A 93 14.32 -5.03 -9.33
N THR A 94 13.99 -6.01 -8.50
CA THR A 94 13.86 -7.44 -8.85
C THR A 94 12.48 -7.99 -8.46
N VAL A 95 12.18 -9.23 -8.84
CA VAL A 95 10.94 -9.90 -8.45
C VAL A 95 11.17 -10.64 -7.13
N PHE A 96 10.35 -10.35 -6.13
CA PHE A 96 10.31 -11.05 -4.85
C PHE A 96 9.41 -12.29 -4.91
N MET A 97 8.25 -12.18 -5.55
CA MET A 97 7.27 -13.27 -5.64
C MET A 97 6.45 -13.19 -6.94
N ASP A 98 6.28 -14.34 -7.61
CA ASP A 98 5.51 -14.50 -8.85
C ASP A 98 4.99 -15.95 -8.96
N PRO A 99 3.66 -16.18 -8.94
CA PRO A 99 2.59 -15.19 -8.79
C PRO A 99 2.44 -14.69 -7.35
N SER A 100 1.95 -13.47 -7.14
CA SER A 100 1.72 -12.91 -5.80
C SER A 100 0.29 -13.11 -5.27
N GLY A 101 -0.73 -13.09 -6.12
CA GLY A 101 -2.12 -13.38 -5.80
C GLY A 101 -2.60 -14.66 -6.49
N TYR A 102 -3.46 -14.51 -7.51
CA TYR A 102 -4.07 -15.60 -8.27
C TYR A 102 -3.03 -16.61 -8.78
N ASP A 103 -3.24 -17.88 -8.46
CA ASP A 103 -2.32 -18.98 -8.78
C ASP A 103 -2.80 -19.84 -9.97
N GLY A 104 -3.95 -19.51 -10.56
CA GLY A 104 -4.47 -20.19 -11.75
C GLY A 104 -3.85 -19.71 -13.07
N PRO A 105 -4.44 -20.12 -14.22
CA PRO A 105 -3.93 -19.76 -15.55
C PRO A 105 -3.85 -18.25 -15.75
N LYS A 106 -2.93 -17.76 -16.61
CA LYS A 106 -2.83 -16.33 -16.93
C LYS A 106 -4.17 -15.76 -17.39
N THR A 107 -4.52 -14.58 -16.88
CA THR A 107 -5.83 -13.96 -17.09
C THR A 107 -5.68 -12.53 -17.63
N LYS A 108 -6.79 -11.95 -18.06
CA LYS A 108 -6.91 -10.51 -18.38
C LYS A 108 -7.57 -9.72 -17.24
N TRP A 109 -7.56 -10.25 -16.02
CA TRP A 109 -8.17 -9.55 -14.89
C TRP A 109 -7.41 -8.26 -14.61
N ARG A 110 -8.13 -7.24 -14.16
CA ARG A 110 -7.55 -5.93 -13.89
C ARG A 110 -6.48 -6.01 -12.78
N GLU A 111 -6.79 -6.73 -11.70
CA GLU A 111 -5.99 -6.81 -10.47
C GLU A 111 -5.95 -8.25 -9.92
N PRO A 112 -5.27 -9.20 -10.59
CA PRO A 112 -5.19 -10.60 -10.11
C PRO A 112 -4.19 -10.81 -8.96
N GLY A 113 -3.33 -9.83 -8.66
CA GLY A 113 -2.24 -9.95 -7.70
C GLY A 113 -2.63 -9.84 -6.23
N SER A 114 -1.60 -9.90 -5.39
CA SER A 114 -1.67 -9.34 -4.04
C SER A 114 -1.85 -7.82 -4.11
N ASN A 115 -2.44 -7.24 -3.07
CA ASN A 115 -2.55 -5.79 -2.89
C ASN A 115 -1.80 -5.37 -1.61
N GLY A 116 -2.52 -5.01 -0.53
CA GLY A 116 -1.93 -4.62 0.75
C GLY A 116 -1.03 -5.72 1.31
N LEU A 117 0.14 -5.30 1.77
CA LEU A 117 1.16 -6.15 2.37
C LEU A 117 1.47 -5.62 3.77
N LEU A 118 1.79 -6.52 4.69
CA LEU A 118 2.20 -6.15 6.04
C LEU A 118 3.17 -7.19 6.59
N LEU A 119 4.21 -6.76 7.30
CA LEU A 119 5.04 -7.67 8.09
C LEU A 119 4.36 -7.90 9.45
N GLY A 120 4.08 -9.15 9.78
CA GLY A 120 3.48 -9.51 11.08
C GLY A 120 4.49 -9.50 12.23
N ASN A 121 3.97 -9.55 13.46
CA ASN A 121 4.78 -9.66 14.68
C ASN A 121 5.64 -10.95 14.74
N ASP A 122 5.29 -11.94 13.91
CA ASP A 122 6.02 -13.19 13.71
C ASP A 122 7.19 -13.06 12.70
N GLY A 123 7.37 -11.87 12.10
CA GLY A 123 8.35 -11.61 11.05
C GLY A 123 7.97 -12.21 9.70
N LEU A 124 6.71 -12.64 9.52
CA LEU A 124 6.22 -13.22 8.28
C LEU A 124 5.39 -12.20 7.49
N LEU A 125 5.51 -12.26 6.16
CA LEU A 125 4.74 -11.39 5.27
C LEU A 125 3.29 -11.84 5.21
N HIS A 126 2.38 -10.93 5.48
CA HIS A 126 0.94 -11.08 5.33
C HIS A 126 0.48 -10.26 4.13
N ALA A 127 -0.52 -10.75 3.42
CA ALA A 127 -1.00 -10.10 2.21
C ALA A 127 -2.50 -10.29 2.00
N CYS A 128 -3.08 -9.23 1.46
CA CYS A 128 -4.39 -9.22 0.83
C CYS A 128 -4.27 -9.75 -0.61
N ASP A 129 -5.10 -10.72 -0.98
CA ASP A 129 -5.08 -11.42 -2.28
C ASP A 129 -6.38 -11.21 -3.02
N HIS A 130 -6.35 -10.32 -4.02
CA HIS A 130 -7.51 -10.00 -4.85
C HIS A 130 -7.97 -11.23 -5.63
N GLY A 131 -7.03 -11.88 -6.31
CA GLY A 131 -7.31 -12.97 -7.25
C GLY A 131 -7.96 -14.19 -6.60
N ASN A 132 -7.48 -14.59 -5.43
CA ASN A 132 -8.03 -15.73 -4.68
C ASN A 132 -9.09 -15.32 -3.65
N ARG A 133 -9.26 -14.01 -3.40
CA ARG A 133 -10.26 -13.44 -2.48
C ARG A 133 -10.02 -13.88 -1.04
N ARG A 134 -8.79 -13.70 -0.55
CA ARG A 134 -8.33 -14.16 0.77
C ARG A 134 -7.32 -13.22 1.41
N VAL A 135 -7.10 -13.41 2.71
CA VAL A 135 -5.87 -12.97 3.40
C VAL A 135 -4.97 -14.19 3.55
N TYR A 136 -3.69 -14.06 3.22
CA TYR A 136 -2.71 -15.13 3.37
C TYR A 136 -1.44 -14.66 4.09
N ARG A 137 -0.68 -15.61 4.60
CA ARG A 137 0.69 -15.43 5.12
C ARG A 137 1.69 -16.22 4.29
N VAL A 138 2.87 -15.65 4.06
CA VAL A 138 4.01 -16.30 3.43
C VAL A 138 4.83 -16.99 4.50
N GLU A 139 4.93 -18.30 4.42
CA GLU A 139 5.75 -19.11 5.30
C GLU A 139 7.23 -19.02 4.93
N LYS A 140 8.11 -19.47 5.83
CA LYS A 140 9.58 -19.37 5.64
C LYS A 140 10.11 -20.13 4.42
N ASP A 141 9.40 -21.16 3.97
CA ASP A 141 9.72 -21.91 2.75
C ASP A 141 9.16 -21.26 1.47
N GLY A 142 8.51 -20.10 1.60
CA GLY A 142 7.88 -19.35 0.51
C GLY A 142 6.47 -19.81 0.16
N THR A 143 5.92 -20.82 0.83
CA THR A 143 4.52 -21.25 0.62
C THR A 143 3.54 -20.23 1.18
N LYS A 144 2.31 -20.22 0.65
CA LYS A 144 1.24 -19.31 1.09
C LYS A 144 0.20 -20.07 1.90
N THR A 145 0.10 -19.75 3.18
CA THR A 145 -0.96 -20.26 4.07
C THR A 145 -2.16 -19.31 4.03
N THR A 146 -3.34 -19.84 3.72
CA THR A 146 -4.58 -19.05 3.81
C THR A 146 -4.94 -18.84 5.27
N ILE A 147 -5.13 -17.59 5.67
CA ILE A 147 -5.58 -17.23 7.02
C ILE A 147 -7.11 -17.19 7.04
N ALA A 148 -7.72 -16.50 6.07
CA ALA A 148 -9.16 -16.50 5.87
C ALA A 148 -9.51 -16.24 4.41
N ASP A 149 -10.50 -16.95 3.88
CA ASP A 149 -11.03 -16.76 2.52
C ASP A 149 -12.57 -16.57 2.49
N ARG A 150 -13.23 -16.67 3.66
CA ARG A 150 -14.69 -16.63 3.78
C ARG A 150 -15.17 -15.94 5.04
N PHE A 151 -16.37 -15.37 4.94
CA PHE A 151 -17.20 -14.94 6.06
C PHE A 151 -18.59 -15.60 5.93
N GLU A 152 -19.02 -16.30 6.98
CA GLU A 152 -20.32 -17.02 6.99
C GLU A 152 -20.52 -17.93 5.76
N GLY A 153 -19.46 -18.62 5.34
CA GLY A 153 -19.46 -19.53 4.17
C GLY A 153 -19.31 -18.84 2.81
N LYS A 154 -19.47 -17.51 2.74
CA LYS A 154 -19.36 -16.72 1.52
C LYS A 154 -17.94 -16.22 1.31
N ARG A 155 -17.46 -16.19 0.08
CA ARG A 155 -16.15 -15.62 -0.25
C ARG A 155 -16.15 -14.11 -0.05
N PHE A 156 -15.06 -13.58 0.51
CA PHE A 156 -14.78 -12.14 0.55
C PHE A 156 -14.87 -11.51 -0.83
N ASN A 157 -15.09 -10.21 -0.96
CA ASN A 157 -15.07 -9.52 -2.25
C ASN A 157 -13.66 -9.59 -2.86
N SER A 158 -12.73 -8.83 -2.30
CA SER A 158 -11.32 -8.82 -2.64
C SER A 158 -10.60 -8.06 -1.53
N PRO A 159 -10.12 -8.74 -0.47
CA PRO A 159 -9.39 -8.09 0.61
C PRO A 159 -8.35 -7.12 0.06
N ASN A 160 -8.31 -5.88 0.54
CA ASN A 160 -7.54 -4.83 -0.08
C ASN A 160 -6.31 -4.42 0.74
N ASP A 161 -6.51 -3.99 1.97
CA ASP A 161 -5.42 -3.65 2.89
C ASP A 161 -5.65 -4.26 4.29
N LEU A 162 -4.59 -4.39 5.08
CA LEU A 162 -4.63 -5.02 6.40
C LEU A 162 -3.70 -4.36 7.43
N ILE A 163 -4.06 -4.48 8.71
CA ILE A 163 -3.22 -4.12 9.85
C ILE A 163 -3.31 -5.20 10.93
N ILE A 164 -2.22 -5.46 11.63
CA ILE A 164 -2.15 -6.46 12.71
C ILE A 164 -2.01 -5.75 14.04
N HIS A 165 -2.92 -6.03 14.96
CA HIS A 165 -2.90 -5.54 16.32
C HIS A 165 -1.91 -6.36 17.17
N SER A 166 -1.35 -5.79 18.24
CA SER A 166 -0.34 -6.46 19.08
C SER A 166 -0.81 -7.78 19.70
N ASN A 167 -2.11 -7.91 19.95
CA ASN A 167 -2.75 -9.16 20.40
C ASN A 167 -2.83 -10.28 19.33
N GLY A 168 -2.43 -10.00 18.08
CA GLY A 168 -2.48 -10.95 16.96
C GLY A 168 -3.75 -10.91 16.12
N ASP A 169 -4.73 -10.06 16.44
CA ASP A 169 -5.90 -9.85 15.59
C ASP A 169 -5.49 -9.14 14.29
N ILE A 170 -6.01 -9.62 13.16
CA ILE A 170 -5.83 -9.00 11.85
C ILE A 170 -7.10 -8.23 11.49
N TYR A 171 -6.98 -6.93 11.25
CA TYR A 171 -8.05 -6.09 10.74
C TYR A 171 -7.81 -5.87 9.24
N PHE A 172 -8.85 -5.99 8.41
CA PHE A 172 -8.69 -5.81 6.97
C PHE A 172 -9.97 -5.24 6.31
N THR A 173 -9.79 -4.65 5.14
CA THR A 173 -10.88 -4.09 4.33
C THR A 173 -11.21 -4.97 3.14
N ASP A 174 -12.50 -5.05 2.77
CA ASP A 174 -13.00 -5.93 1.71
C ASP A 174 -13.87 -5.19 0.66
N PRO A 175 -13.30 -4.21 -0.07
CA PRO A 175 -13.94 -3.61 -1.24
C PRO A 175 -13.89 -4.59 -2.45
N PRO A 176 -14.56 -4.28 -3.57
CA PRO A 176 -14.66 -5.21 -4.71
C PRO A 176 -13.67 -4.94 -5.85
N TYR A 177 -12.64 -4.11 -5.64
CA TYR A 177 -11.73 -3.65 -6.69
C TYR A 177 -11.05 -4.79 -7.47
N GLY A 178 -10.71 -5.87 -6.77
CA GLY A 178 -10.03 -7.05 -7.30
C GLY A 178 -10.93 -8.07 -7.99
N LEU A 179 -12.25 -7.85 -7.97
CA LEU A 179 -13.18 -8.75 -8.64
C LEU A 179 -13.07 -8.64 -10.15
N LYS A 180 -13.17 -9.79 -10.82
CA LYS A 180 -13.26 -9.86 -12.29
C LYS A 180 -14.52 -9.18 -12.81
N ASP A 181 -15.59 -9.34 -12.04
CA ASP A 181 -16.93 -8.83 -12.27
C ASP A 181 -17.58 -8.61 -10.90
N GLU A 182 -18.06 -7.40 -10.62
CA GLU A 182 -18.76 -7.11 -9.36
C GLU A 182 -20.03 -7.97 -9.18
N ALA A 183 -20.62 -8.49 -10.26
CA ALA A 183 -21.73 -9.44 -10.17
C ALA A 183 -21.34 -10.80 -9.55
N SER A 184 -20.03 -11.10 -9.43
CA SER A 184 -19.52 -12.33 -8.79
C SER A 184 -19.36 -12.24 -7.27
N ARG A 185 -19.77 -11.12 -6.66
CA ARG A 185 -19.81 -10.97 -5.20
C ARG A 185 -20.76 -11.99 -4.58
N GLU A 186 -20.35 -12.53 -3.44
CA GLU A 186 -21.19 -13.39 -2.59
C GLU A 186 -21.70 -12.62 -1.36
N ILE A 187 -21.01 -11.53 -1.00
CA ILE A 187 -21.33 -10.61 0.10
C ILE A 187 -21.90 -9.33 -0.51
N GLU A 188 -23.04 -8.87 0.01
CA GLU A 188 -23.79 -7.77 -0.62
C GLU A 188 -23.23 -6.38 -0.30
N TRP A 189 -22.39 -6.29 0.74
CA TRP A 189 -21.75 -5.06 1.21
C TRP A 189 -20.23 -5.11 1.04
N HIS A 190 -19.58 -3.96 1.26
CA HIS A 190 -18.14 -3.88 1.50
C HIS A 190 -17.94 -3.67 2.99
N GLY A 191 -17.00 -4.39 3.58
CA GLY A 191 -16.87 -4.46 5.03
C GLY A 191 -15.45 -4.20 5.49
N VAL A 192 -15.35 -3.88 6.78
CA VAL A 192 -14.14 -4.01 7.56
C VAL A 192 -14.32 -5.21 8.47
N TYR A 193 -13.34 -6.09 8.50
CA TYR A 193 -13.41 -7.36 9.21
C TYR A 193 -12.23 -7.50 10.16
N ARG A 194 -12.39 -8.40 11.13
CA ARG A 194 -11.33 -8.87 12.02
C ARG A 194 -11.19 -10.36 11.93
N ILE A 195 -9.96 -10.86 11.88
CA ILE A 195 -9.59 -12.27 12.00
C ILE A 195 -8.83 -12.45 13.31
N LYS A 196 -9.29 -13.33 14.18
CA LYS A 196 -8.57 -13.70 15.40
C LYS A 196 -7.48 -14.74 15.10
N PRO A 197 -6.49 -14.93 15.99
CA PRO A 197 -5.47 -15.98 15.85
C PRO A 197 -6.02 -17.42 15.69
N ASP A 198 -7.24 -17.69 16.17
CA ASP A 198 -7.92 -18.97 16.00
C ASP A 198 -8.60 -19.15 14.63
N GLY A 199 -8.52 -18.14 13.76
CA GLY A 199 -9.14 -18.10 12.43
C GLY A 199 -10.59 -17.62 12.41
N SER A 200 -11.19 -17.28 13.56
CA SER A 200 -12.55 -16.75 13.59
C SER A 200 -12.63 -15.35 12.98
N VAL A 201 -13.62 -15.13 12.12
CA VAL A 201 -13.83 -13.87 11.39
C VAL A 201 -15.06 -13.14 11.94
N THR A 202 -14.91 -11.86 12.25
CA THR A 202 -15.99 -10.96 12.68
C THR A 202 -16.15 -9.81 11.69
N LEU A 203 -17.38 -9.53 11.23
CA LEU A 203 -17.69 -8.26 10.55
C LEU A 203 -17.72 -7.14 11.59
N LEU A 204 -16.91 -6.10 11.40
CA LEU A 204 -16.84 -4.96 12.32
C LEU A 204 -17.77 -3.82 11.92
N THR A 205 -17.77 -3.48 10.63
CA THR A 205 -18.66 -2.46 10.08
C THR A 205 -18.87 -2.69 8.59
N LYS A 206 -20.04 -2.26 8.10
CA LYS A 206 -20.44 -2.22 6.69
C LYS A 206 -21.01 -0.85 6.30
N GLU A 207 -20.74 0.18 7.11
CA GLU A 207 -21.23 1.55 6.90
C GLU A 207 -20.50 2.27 5.78
N MET A 208 -19.32 1.77 5.40
CA MET A 208 -18.47 2.36 4.37
C MET A 208 -18.81 1.80 2.99
N THR A 209 -18.85 2.67 1.98
CA THR A 209 -19.18 2.30 0.60
C THR A 209 -17.98 1.70 -0.13
N ARG A 210 -16.76 2.12 0.20
CA ARG A 210 -15.50 1.64 -0.39
C ARG A 210 -14.36 1.70 0.64
N PRO A 211 -14.39 0.87 1.70
CA PRO A 211 -13.31 0.82 2.69
C PRO A 211 -12.00 0.41 2.00
N ASN A 212 -10.92 1.13 2.27
CA ASN A 212 -9.65 0.96 1.56
C ASN A 212 -8.47 0.80 2.53
N GLY A 213 -7.52 1.73 2.62
CA GLY A 213 -6.43 1.64 3.59
C GLY A 213 -6.90 1.61 5.04
N ILE A 214 -6.09 0.99 5.89
CA ILE A 214 -6.40 0.72 7.29
C ILE A 214 -5.17 0.88 8.17
N GLY A 215 -5.33 1.41 9.38
CA GLY A 215 -4.23 1.62 10.32
C GLY A 215 -4.69 1.65 11.77
N LEU A 216 -3.75 1.55 12.71
CA LEU A 216 -4.00 1.61 14.15
C LEU A 216 -3.34 2.84 14.78
N SER A 217 -3.97 3.41 15.80
CA SER A 217 -3.31 4.38 16.67
C SER A 217 -2.13 3.75 17.42
N PRO A 218 -1.18 4.54 17.93
CA PRO A 218 -0.02 4.01 18.66
C PRO A 218 -0.37 3.17 19.90
N ASP A 219 -1.49 3.49 20.56
CA ASP A 219 -2.04 2.76 21.70
C ASP A 219 -3.00 1.62 21.29
N GLU A 220 -3.21 1.43 20.00
CA GLU A 220 -4.08 0.43 19.37
C GLU A 220 -5.55 0.48 19.81
N LYS A 221 -6.00 1.62 20.35
CA LYS A 221 -7.40 1.83 20.77
C LYS A 221 -8.27 2.49 19.69
N THR A 222 -7.68 2.87 18.56
CA THR A 222 -8.39 3.46 17.44
C THR A 222 -8.01 2.76 16.15
N LEU A 223 -9.01 2.35 15.38
CA LEU A 223 -8.87 1.89 14.01
C LEU A 223 -9.16 3.04 13.05
N TYR A 224 -8.22 3.33 12.15
CA TYR A 224 -8.39 4.27 11.06
C TYR A 224 -8.74 3.50 9.78
N VAL A 225 -9.69 4.01 9.00
CA VAL A 225 -10.07 3.42 7.72
C VAL A 225 -10.31 4.53 6.70
N ALA A 226 -9.66 4.45 5.54
CA ALA A 226 -9.90 5.34 4.42
C ALA A 226 -11.11 4.88 3.58
N GLN A 227 -11.81 5.83 2.96
CA GLN A 227 -12.88 5.55 2.01
C GLN A 227 -12.54 6.10 0.62
N SER A 228 -12.32 5.18 -0.33
CA SER A 228 -12.03 5.48 -1.74
C SER A 228 -13.31 5.62 -2.57
N ASP A 229 -14.19 6.53 -2.16
CA ASP A 229 -15.43 6.87 -2.86
C ASP A 229 -15.48 8.37 -3.13
N LYS A 230 -15.75 8.78 -4.37
CA LYS A 230 -15.84 10.19 -4.76
C LYS A 230 -17.00 10.92 -4.08
N GLU A 231 -18.05 10.20 -3.72
CA GLU A 231 -19.22 10.78 -3.05
C GLU A 231 -19.00 10.98 -1.55
N ALA A 232 -18.02 10.29 -0.97
CA ALA A 232 -17.65 10.42 0.44
C ALA A 232 -16.16 10.09 0.67
N PRO A 233 -15.22 10.92 0.17
CA PRO A 233 -13.79 10.65 0.22
C PRO A 233 -13.20 11.08 1.56
N VAL A 234 -13.35 10.22 2.57
CA VAL A 234 -13.03 10.52 3.96
C VAL A 234 -12.03 9.54 4.57
N PHE A 235 -11.30 9.99 5.58
CA PHE A 235 -10.69 9.13 6.59
C PHE A 235 -11.62 9.05 7.79
N GLN A 236 -11.90 7.85 8.28
CA GLN A 236 -12.71 7.62 9.47
C GLN A 236 -11.87 7.03 10.60
N SER A 237 -12.26 7.32 11.83
CA SER A 237 -11.68 6.76 13.04
C SER A 237 -12.76 6.04 13.85
N TRP A 238 -12.43 4.87 14.38
CA TRP A 238 -13.33 4.00 15.12
C TRP A 238 -12.66 3.58 16.44
N PRO A 239 -13.26 3.83 17.60
CA PRO A 239 -12.76 3.28 18.85
C PRO A 239 -12.79 1.75 18.81
N ILE A 240 -11.70 1.09 19.21
CA ILE A 240 -11.65 -0.36 19.42
C ILE A 240 -12.02 -0.62 20.88
N LYS A 241 -13.04 -1.46 21.09
CA LYS A 241 -13.50 -1.90 22.42
C LYS A 241 -12.60 -3.02 22.94
N ASP A 242 -12.68 -3.31 24.23
CA ASP A 242 -11.88 -4.36 24.88
C ASP A 242 -12.08 -5.77 24.28
N ASP A 243 -13.24 -6.03 23.69
CA ASP A 243 -13.54 -7.29 22.98
C ASP A 243 -13.07 -7.31 21.52
N GLY A 244 -12.39 -6.25 21.07
CA GLY A 244 -11.89 -5.95 19.72
C GLY A 244 -12.96 -5.65 18.67
N THR A 245 -14.21 -5.40 19.08
CA THR A 245 -15.24 -4.82 18.19
C THR A 245 -15.12 -3.29 18.16
N LEU A 246 -15.84 -2.64 17.24
CA LEU A 246 -15.78 -1.18 17.09
C LEU A 246 -16.88 -0.48 17.91
N GLY A 247 -16.55 0.69 18.45
CA GLY A 247 -17.51 1.72 18.89
C GLY A 247 -18.03 2.54 17.72
N ASP A 248 -18.69 3.66 18.01
CA ASP A 248 -19.24 4.53 16.97
C ASP A 248 -18.11 5.23 16.19
N GLY A 249 -18.17 5.13 14.87
CA GLY A 249 -17.22 5.77 13.97
C GLY A 249 -17.47 7.26 13.83
N LYS A 250 -16.42 8.00 13.51
CA LYS A 250 -16.51 9.41 13.10
C LYS A 250 -15.62 9.70 11.91
N VAL A 251 -16.03 10.66 11.09
CA VAL A 251 -15.15 11.26 10.08
C VAL A 251 -14.02 11.98 10.83
N LEU A 252 -12.79 11.54 10.57
CA LEU A 252 -11.59 12.18 11.09
C LEU A 252 -11.16 13.33 10.19
N TYR A 253 -11.20 13.11 8.86
CA TYR A 253 -10.89 14.15 7.89
C TYR A 253 -11.63 13.91 6.57
N ASP A 254 -12.19 14.98 6.00
CA ASP A 254 -12.91 14.97 4.72
C ASP A 254 -12.06 15.61 3.61
N THR A 255 -11.78 14.85 2.55
CA THR A 255 -10.93 15.28 1.43
C THR A 255 -11.72 15.85 0.26
N SER A 256 -13.05 15.99 0.37
CA SER A 256 -13.97 16.38 -0.70
C SER A 256 -13.57 17.66 -1.42
N GLN A 257 -12.99 18.64 -0.72
CA GLN A 257 -12.54 19.88 -1.33
C GLN A 257 -11.47 19.66 -2.41
N TRP A 258 -10.57 18.69 -2.20
CA TRP A 258 -9.49 18.38 -3.13
C TRP A 258 -9.96 17.50 -4.28
N VAL A 259 -10.91 16.59 -4.01
CA VAL A 259 -11.62 15.85 -5.06
C VAL A 259 -12.35 16.80 -6.01
N LYS A 260 -13.07 17.79 -5.48
CA LYS A 260 -13.80 18.80 -6.28
C LYS A 260 -12.86 19.70 -7.09
N LYS A 261 -11.67 20.00 -6.55
CA LYS A 261 -10.61 20.73 -7.25
C LYS A 261 -10.04 19.93 -8.44
N GLY A 262 -10.20 18.61 -8.43
CA GLY A 262 -9.67 17.71 -9.45
C GLY A 262 -8.27 17.18 -9.15
N ASP A 263 -7.81 17.27 -7.89
CA ASP A 263 -6.54 16.68 -7.49
C ASP A 263 -6.60 15.15 -7.68
N PRO A 264 -5.53 14.51 -8.19
CA PRO A 264 -5.55 13.10 -8.56
C PRO A 264 -5.51 12.17 -7.34
N GLY A 265 -6.23 11.04 -7.40
CA GLY A 265 -6.25 10.03 -6.34
C GLY A 265 -7.40 10.19 -5.35
N MET A 266 -7.65 9.15 -4.55
CA MET A 266 -8.69 9.09 -3.50
C MET A 266 -8.06 8.61 -2.19
N PRO A 267 -8.71 8.78 -1.03
CA PRO A 267 -8.23 8.21 0.23
C PRO A 267 -8.02 6.69 0.11
N ASP A 268 -6.77 6.25 0.09
CA ASP A 268 -6.37 4.89 -0.25
C ASP A 268 -5.56 4.30 0.92
N GLY A 269 -4.34 3.81 0.73
CA GLY A 269 -3.45 3.31 1.78
C GLY A 269 -2.94 4.34 2.79
N MET A 270 -2.46 3.88 3.95
CA MET A 270 -1.92 4.78 4.99
C MET A 270 -0.83 4.13 5.85
N ALA A 271 -0.02 4.99 6.48
CA ALA A 271 0.84 4.62 7.59
C ALA A 271 0.60 5.56 8.78
N VAL A 272 0.94 5.11 9.98
CA VAL A 272 0.87 5.92 11.21
C VAL A 272 2.27 6.08 11.78
N ASP A 273 2.63 7.29 12.20
CA ASP A 273 3.90 7.55 12.86
C ASP A 273 3.84 7.35 14.38
N THR A 274 5.01 7.38 15.02
CA THR A 274 5.17 7.21 16.47
C THR A 274 4.51 8.30 17.32
N GLN A 275 4.16 9.44 16.74
CA GLN A 275 3.41 10.52 17.40
C GLN A 275 1.89 10.41 17.15
N GLY A 276 1.46 9.44 16.35
CA GLY A 276 0.07 9.17 16.00
C GLY A 276 -0.45 9.94 14.80
N ASN A 277 0.39 10.68 14.07
CA ASN A 277 -0.08 11.30 12.83
C ASN A 277 -0.28 10.24 11.76
N ILE A 278 -1.32 10.44 10.96
CA ILE A 278 -1.69 9.57 9.85
C ILE A 278 -1.09 10.16 8.58
N TRP A 279 -0.29 9.36 7.91
CA TRP A 279 0.25 9.61 6.59
C TRP A 279 -0.63 8.81 5.62
N GLY A 280 -1.73 9.41 5.18
CA GLY A 280 -2.75 8.76 4.37
C GLY A 280 -2.69 9.24 2.93
N THR A 281 -2.59 8.33 1.96
CA THR A 281 -2.68 8.71 0.55
C THR A 281 -4.09 9.20 0.23
N GLY A 282 -4.20 10.17 -0.67
CA GLY A 282 -5.45 10.82 -1.01
C GLY A 282 -5.29 11.77 -2.20
N PRO A 283 -6.28 12.65 -2.43
CA PRO A 283 -6.21 13.60 -3.53
C PRO A 283 -4.95 14.48 -3.47
N GLY A 284 -4.11 14.35 -4.49
CA GLY A 284 -2.85 15.07 -4.66
C GLY A 284 -1.59 14.27 -4.28
N GLY A 285 -1.71 13.23 -3.45
CA GLY A 285 -0.56 12.46 -2.95
C GLY A 285 -0.77 11.98 -1.52
N VAL A 286 0.11 12.35 -0.58
CA VAL A 286 -0.02 11.97 0.84
C VAL A 286 -0.54 13.15 1.65
N LEU A 287 -1.57 12.93 2.46
CA LEU A 287 -2.09 13.87 3.45
C LEU A 287 -1.52 13.51 4.82
N ILE A 288 -1.05 14.51 5.55
CA ILE A 288 -0.47 14.35 6.90
C ILE A 288 -1.48 14.92 7.89
N ILE A 289 -2.19 14.03 8.58
CA ILE A 289 -3.34 14.35 9.42
C ILE A 289 -2.97 14.06 10.88
N SER A 290 -3.17 15.03 11.78
CA SER A 290 -2.92 14.83 13.22
C SER A 290 -3.90 13.81 13.83
N PRO A 291 -3.60 13.23 15.00
CA PRO A 291 -4.52 12.34 15.72
C PRO A 291 -5.92 12.94 15.96
N GLU A 292 -5.99 14.27 16.06
CA GLU A 292 -7.22 15.05 16.27
C GLU A 292 -7.99 15.34 14.97
N GLY A 293 -7.46 14.95 13.80
CA GLY A 293 -8.10 15.15 12.51
C GLY A 293 -7.77 16.47 11.81
N LYS A 294 -6.68 17.14 12.22
CA LYS A 294 -6.22 18.37 11.57
C LYS A 294 -5.26 18.04 10.43
N LEU A 295 -5.51 18.54 9.22
CA LEU A 295 -4.56 18.44 8.12
C LEU A 295 -3.37 19.39 8.35
N LEU A 296 -2.17 18.85 8.47
CA LEU A 296 -0.93 19.59 8.71
C LEU A 296 -0.22 19.97 7.40
N GLY A 297 -0.32 19.11 6.39
CA GLY A 297 0.29 19.33 5.09
C GLY A 297 0.01 18.21 4.10
N ARG A 298 0.53 18.37 2.88
CA ARG A 298 0.43 17.37 1.82
C ARG A 298 1.76 17.17 1.09
N ILE A 299 2.07 15.94 0.74
CA ILE A 299 3.12 15.62 -0.24
C ILE A 299 2.44 15.47 -1.59
N LEU A 300 2.65 16.43 -2.49
CA LEU A 300 2.07 16.45 -3.83
C LEU A 300 2.91 15.62 -4.77
N MET A 301 2.29 14.62 -5.41
CA MET A 301 2.99 13.61 -6.22
C MET A 301 2.74 13.75 -7.73
N GLY A 302 1.81 14.61 -8.13
CA GLY A 302 1.42 14.83 -9.54
C GLY A 302 0.70 13.64 -10.21
N LYS A 303 0.55 12.51 -9.51
CA LYS A 303 -0.12 11.29 -9.94
C LYS A 303 -0.87 10.67 -8.75
N PRO A 304 -1.89 9.82 -9.03
CA PRO A 304 -2.51 9.02 -7.97
C PRO A 304 -1.47 8.22 -7.20
N THR A 305 -1.51 8.36 -5.88
CA THR A 305 -0.65 7.64 -4.93
C THR A 305 -1.51 6.66 -4.18
N ALA A 306 -1.14 5.39 -4.23
CA ALA A 306 -1.97 4.29 -3.77
C ALA A 306 -1.71 4.04 -2.27
N ASN A 307 -0.44 3.91 -1.88
CA ASN A 307 -0.10 3.56 -0.49
C ASN A 307 1.25 4.17 -0.06
N CYS A 308 1.57 4.08 1.22
CA CYS A 308 2.85 4.52 1.77
C CYS A 308 3.25 3.73 3.02
N ALA A 309 4.55 3.63 3.29
CA ALA A 309 5.07 2.96 4.47
C ALA A 309 6.42 3.55 4.89
N PHE A 310 6.73 3.45 6.19
CA PHE A 310 8.05 3.82 6.70
C PHE A 310 9.06 2.69 6.51
N GLY A 311 10.32 3.04 6.27
CA GLY A 311 11.41 2.09 6.09
C GLY A 311 12.78 2.67 6.49
N ASP A 312 13.85 2.00 6.08
CA ASP A 312 15.21 2.20 6.57
C ASP A 312 15.30 2.03 8.10
N ASP A 313 15.69 3.07 8.84
CA ASP A 313 15.67 3.15 10.30
C ASP A 313 14.32 3.61 10.88
N GLY A 314 13.33 3.76 9.99
CA GLY A 314 11.99 4.24 10.28
C GLY A 314 11.74 5.69 9.90
N SER A 315 12.75 6.47 9.51
CA SER A 315 12.60 7.89 9.16
C SER A 315 12.44 8.17 7.66
N THR A 316 12.41 7.15 6.81
CA THR A 316 12.12 7.30 5.38
C THR A 316 10.68 6.90 5.09
N LEU A 317 9.90 7.79 4.46
CA LEU A 317 8.58 7.44 3.93
C LEU A 317 8.70 7.02 2.47
N TYR A 318 8.31 5.78 2.17
CA TYR A 318 8.16 5.24 0.83
C TYR A 318 6.72 5.38 0.35
N MET A 319 6.53 5.69 -0.93
CA MET A 319 5.22 5.94 -1.54
C MET A 319 5.10 5.16 -2.85
N THR A 320 4.01 4.42 -3.00
CA THR A 320 3.62 3.79 -4.27
C THR A 320 2.73 4.75 -5.05
N SER A 321 3.21 5.25 -6.19
CA SER A 321 2.51 6.27 -6.98
C SER A 321 2.34 5.83 -8.43
N SER A 322 1.20 5.20 -8.71
CA SER A 322 0.88 4.64 -10.03
C SER A 322 1.99 3.70 -10.53
N GLY A 323 2.78 4.15 -11.51
CA GLY A 323 3.89 3.39 -12.10
C GLY A 323 5.26 3.63 -11.46
N PHE A 324 5.30 4.31 -10.31
CA PHE A 324 6.52 4.81 -9.67
C PHE A 324 6.58 4.43 -8.19
N ILE A 325 7.79 4.17 -7.70
CA ILE A 325 8.09 4.15 -6.27
C ILE A 325 8.93 5.37 -5.95
N CYS A 326 8.49 6.12 -4.94
CA CYS A 326 9.18 7.31 -4.46
C CYS A 326 9.56 7.17 -2.98
N LYS A 327 10.52 7.94 -2.51
CA LYS A 327 10.85 8.08 -1.10
C LYS A 327 11.13 9.53 -0.71
N VAL A 328 10.94 9.85 0.56
CA VAL A 328 11.30 11.14 1.16
C VAL A 328 11.74 10.96 2.61
N GLN A 329 12.71 11.76 3.06
CA GLN A 329 13.14 11.78 4.46
C GLN A 329 12.14 12.53 5.33
N THR A 330 11.87 11.97 6.51
CA THR A 330 10.99 12.55 7.54
C THR A 330 11.77 12.79 8.83
N LYS A 331 11.19 13.54 9.75
CA LYS A 331 11.77 13.85 11.07
C LYS A 331 11.22 12.94 12.18
N VAL A 332 10.33 12.02 11.82
CA VAL A 332 9.64 11.10 12.73
C VAL A 332 9.85 9.67 12.28
N LYS A 333 9.66 8.72 13.20
CA LYS A 333 9.65 7.30 12.86
C LYS A 333 8.25 6.78 12.64
N GLY A 334 8.08 5.88 11.69
CA GLY A 334 6.86 5.08 11.55
C GLY A 334 6.61 4.19 12.76
N LEU A 335 5.34 3.88 13.04
CA LEU A 335 4.94 3.06 14.19
C LEU A 335 5.60 1.67 14.25
N PRO A 336 5.86 0.95 13.12
CA PRO A 336 6.61 -0.31 13.14
C PRO A 336 8.06 -0.20 13.65
N PHE A 337 8.58 1.03 13.79
CA PHE A 337 9.93 1.35 14.23
C PHE A 337 9.96 2.05 15.60
N LYS A 338 8.86 1.93 16.38
CA LYS A 338 8.85 2.32 17.79
C LYS A 338 9.85 1.46 18.57
N ASP A 339 10.74 2.10 19.32
CA ASP A 339 11.80 1.45 20.10
C ASP A 339 11.26 0.61 21.27
#